data_AF-A0A842Q5M5-F1
#
_entry.id   AF-A0A842Q5M5-F1
#
_cell.length_a   1.000
_cell.length_b   1.000
_cell.length_c   1.000
_cell.angle_alpha   90.00
_cell.angle_beta   90.00
_cell.angle_gamma   90.00
#
_symmetry.space_group_name_H-M   'P 1'
#
loop_
_entity.id
_entity.type
_entity.pdbx_description
1 polymer ?
#
loop_
_entity_poly.entity_id
_entity_poly.type
_entity_poly.pdbx_seq_one_letter_code
_entity_poly.pdbx_strand_id
1 'polypeptide(L)'
;MIETNIDDISGEIVGNMIEQLTESGAKDVTVIQGISKKNRPTHLIRVISDHTHVNNILEILFRESGTIGARIQEIQRIVLPRSIVTVPVKIHDNFFNIHVKITKDSDGRIITIKPEFQDIVAIASKIGSSVKQALDLVNSELFHTIGRS
;
A
#
# COMPACT_ATOMS: atom_id res chain seq x y z
N MET A 1 -15.62 -0.18 4.01
CA MET A 1 -15.05 1.18 3.84
C MET A 1 -15.60 2.04 4.95
N ILE A 2 -14.75 2.81 5.61
CA ILE A 2 -15.07 3.69 6.73
C ILE A 2 -14.60 5.09 6.36
N GLU A 3 -15.46 6.10 6.51
CA GLU A 3 -15.17 7.47 6.09
C GLU A 3 -15.58 8.50 7.15
N THR A 4 -14.73 9.50 7.37
CA THR A 4 -15.05 10.65 8.22
C THR A 4 -14.39 11.92 7.70
N ASN A 5 -15.04 13.07 7.91
CA ASN A 5 -14.48 14.38 7.58
C ASN A 5 -13.93 15.01 8.86
N ILE A 6 -12.75 15.61 8.76
CA ILE A 6 -12.06 16.31 9.83
C ILE A 6 -11.64 17.71 9.33
N ASP A 7 -11.77 18.76 10.14
CA ASP A 7 -11.42 20.15 9.77
C ASP A 7 -10.54 20.87 10.80
N ASP A 8 -10.21 20.22 11.91
CA ASP A 8 -9.67 20.87 13.11
C ASP A 8 -8.41 20.21 13.69
N ILE A 9 -7.77 19.30 12.94
CA ILE A 9 -6.52 18.64 13.35
C ILE A 9 -5.34 18.91 12.40
N SER A 10 -4.12 18.85 12.93
CA SER A 10 -2.89 19.10 12.16
C SER A 10 -2.52 17.91 11.27
N GLY A 11 -1.68 18.16 10.26
CA GLY A 11 -1.13 17.11 9.41
C GLY A 11 -0.28 16.08 10.16
N GLU A 12 0.36 16.46 11.27
CA GLU A 12 1.12 15.55 12.12
C GLU A 12 0.19 14.55 12.82
N ILE A 13 -0.95 15.01 13.33
CA ILE A 13 -1.97 14.12 13.93
C ILE A 13 -2.55 13.19 12.86
N VAL A 14 -2.81 13.71 11.65
CA VAL A 14 -3.26 12.88 10.52
C VAL A 14 -2.22 11.82 10.17
N GLY A 15 -0.93 12.17 10.12
CA GLY A 15 0.16 11.23 9.87
C GLY A 15 0.21 10.10 10.89
N ASN A 16 0.23 10.45 12.18
CA ASN A 16 0.20 9.49 13.29
C ASN A 16 -1.06 8.59 13.25
N MET A 17 -2.21 9.16 12.92
CA MET A 17 -3.46 8.40 12.78
C MET A 17 -3.39 7.40 11.62
N ILE A 18 -2.78 7.74 10.48
CA ILE A 18 -2.58 6.80 9.36
C ILE A 18 -1.75 5.59 9.81
N GLU A 19 -0.67 5.82 10.56
CA GLU A 19 0.18 4.74 11.09
C GLU A 19 -0.61 3.82 12.02
N GLN A 20 -1.28 4.38 13.04
CA GLN A 20 -2.10 3.61 13.97
C GLN A 20 -3.21 2.80 13.29
N LEU A 21 -3.88 3.41 12.30
CA LEU A 21 -4.93 2.74 11.52
C LEU A 21 -4.35 1.56 10.73
N THR A 22 -3.19 1.75 10.11
CA THR A 22 -2.49 0.71 9.34
C THR A 22 -2.10 -0.46 10.24
N GLU A 23 -1.51 -0.17 11.41
CA GLU A 23 -1.15 -1.20 12.40
C GLU A 23 -2.36 -1.94 12.96
N SER A 24 -3.52 -1.28 13.02
CA SER A 24 -4.77 -1.83 13.55
C SER A 24 -5.59 -2.62 12.53
N GLY A 25 -5.01 -2.93 11.38
CA GLY A 25 -5.63 -3.80 10.36
C GLY A 25 -6.36 -3.06 9.24
N ALA A 26 -6.13 -1.74 9.07
CA ALA A 26 -6.50 -1.08 7.84
C ALA A 26 -5.71 -1.66 6.65
N LYS A 27 -6.42 -2.01 5.59
CA LYS A 27 -5.84 -2.48 4.32
C LYS A 27 -5.38 -1.32 3.44
N ASP A 28 -6.01 -0.16 3.61
CA ASP A 28 -5.67 1.08 2.90
C ASP A 28 -6.21 2.27 3.69
N VAL A 29 -5.45 3.36 3.72
CA VAL A 29 -5.84 4.63 4.35
C VAL A 29 -5.52 5.75 3.36
N THR A 30 -6.53 6.50 2.94
CA THR A 30 -6.38 7.64 2.05
C THR A 30 -6.85 8.92 2.74
N VAL A 31 -6.12 10.01 2.55
CA VAL A 31 -6.50 11.36 2.97
C VAL A 31 -6.81 12.20 1.73
N ILE A 32 -8.05 12.67 1.61
CA ILE A 32 -8.51 13.48 0.48
C ILE A 32 -8.78 14.90 0.98
N GLN A 33 -8.14 15.91 0.39
CA GLN A 33 -8.36 17.30 0.77
C GLN A 33 -9.62 17.87 0.09
N GLY A 34 -10.35 18.73 0.80
CA GLY A 34 -11.52 19.42 0.25
C GLY A 34 -11.89 20.66 1.04
N ILE A 35 -12.94 21.35 0.59
CA ILE A 35 -13.55 22.48 1.29
C ILE A 35 -14.97 22.10 1.69
N SER A 36 -15.33 22.37 2.94
CA SER A 36 -16.68 22.11 3.47
C SER A 36 -17.45 23.41 3.74
N LYS A 37 -18.61 23.29 4.41
CA LYS A 37 -19.47 24.41 4.77
C LYS A 37 -18.66 25.54 5.43
N LYS A 38 -19.08 26.79 5.21
CA LYS A 38 -18.39 27.98 5.72
C LYS A 38 -16.93 28.11 5.23
N ASN A 39 -16.62 27.55 4.06
CA ASN A 39 -15.31 27.62 3.41
C ASN A 39 -14.16 27.06 4.27
N ARG A 40 -14.44 26.02 5.05
CA ARG A 40 -13.44 25.39 5.91
C ARG A 40 -12.65 24.33 5.16
N PRO A 41 -11.31 24.38 5.13
CA PRO A 41 -10.49 23.26 4.72
C PRO A 41 -10.84 22.00 5.52
N THR A 42 -10.88 20.87 4.83
CA THR A 42 -11.24 19.57 5.40
C THR A 42 -10.37 18.48 4.81
N HIS A 43 -10.18 17.41 5.58
CA HIS A 43 -9.69 16.14 5.09
C HIS A 43 -10.78 15.08 5.23
N LEU A 44 -11.09 14.37 4.14
CA LEU A 44 -11.84 13.13 4.18
C LEU A 44 -10.83 12.00 4.42
N ILE A 45 -10.94 11.37 5.59
CA ILE A 45 -10.21 10.15 5.93
C ILE A 45 -11.04 8.97 5.45
N ARG A 46 -10.46 8.17 4.56
CA ARG A 46 -11.08 6.96 4.01
C ARG A 46 -10.23 5.75 4.35
N VAL A 47 -10.85 4.79 5.03
CA VAL A 47 -10.21 3.55 5.48
C VAL A 47 -10.88 2.35 4.83
N ILE A 48 -10.09 1.47 4.22
CA ILE A 48 -10.54 0.14 3.77
C ILE A 48 -10.06 -0.89 4.77
N SER A 49 -10.94 -1.75 5.24
CA SER A 49 -10.62 -2.80 6.20
C SER A 49 -11.58 -3.99 6.06
N ASP A 50 -11.19 -5.12 6.68
CA ASP A 50 -12.13 -6.21 6.92
C ASP A 50 -13.13 -5.84 8.02
N HIS A 51 -14.32 -6.44 7.96
CA HIS A 51 -15.39 -6.20 8.91
C HIS A 51 -14.95 -6.42 10.38
N THR A 52 -14.02 -7.35 10.61
CA THR A 52 -13.49 -7.66 11.95
C THR A 52 -12.72 -6.50 12.60
N HIS A 53 -12.22 -5.54 11.82
CA HIS A 53 -11.40 -4.42 12.31
C HIS A 53 -12.20 -3.12 12.45
N VAL A 54 -13.49 -3.11 12.09
CA VAL A 54 -14.31 -1.89 12.03
C VAL A 54 -14.32 -1.15 13.37
N ASN A 55 -14.56 -1.86 14.47
CA ASN A 55 -14.65 -1.23 15.80
C ASN A 55 -13.32 -0.60 16.23
N ASN A 56 -12.20 -1.29 16.02
CA ASN A 56 -10.87 -0.77 16.37
C ASN A 56 -10.55 0.50 15.54
N ILE A 57 -10.89 0.49 14.26
CA ILE A 57 -10.69 1.66 13.38
C ILE A 57 -11.56 2.84 13.84
N LEU A 58 -12.83 2.61 14.18
CA LEU A 58 -13.70 3.66 14.69
C LEU A 58 -13.16 4.26 15.98
N GLU A 59 -12.66 3.44 16.91
CA GLU A 59 -12.08 3.91 18.16
C GLU A 59 -10.90 4.85 17.93
N ILE A 60 -9.99 4.49 17.02
CA ILE A 60 -8.84 5.33 16.64
C ILE A 60 -9.33 6.63 15.99
N LEU A 61 -10.26 6.55 15.04
CA LEU A 61 -10.78 7.76 14.38
C LEU A 61 -11.40 8.72 15.41
N PHE A 62 -12.21 8.24 16.35
CA PHE A 62 -12.83 9.08 17.37
C PHE A 62 -11.81 9.64 18.36
N ARG A 63 -10.87 8.82 18.83
CA ARG A 63 -9.86 9.23 19.81
C ARG A 63 -8.87 10.25 19.23
N GLU A 64 -8.34 10.00 18.04
CA GLU A 64 -7.26 10.81 17.47
C GLU A 64 -7.77 12.07 16.78
N SER A 65 -8.96 12.03 16.16
CA SER A 65 -9.49 13.18 15.42
C SER A 65 -10.54 14.00 16.17
N GLY A 66 -11.14 13.47 17.24
CA GLY A 66 -12.26 14.12 17.92
C GLY A 66 -13.56 14.15 17.10
N THR A 67 -13.59 13.51 15.93
CA THR A 67 -14.82 13.39 15.13
C THR A 67 -15.90 12.66 15.92
N ILE A 68 -17.13 13.13 15.78
CA ILE A 68 -18.30 12.57 16.48
C ILE A 68 -18.99 11.46 15.69
N GLY A 69 -18.50 11.14 14.49
CA GLY A 69 -19.12 10.14 13.65
C GLY A 69 -18.30 9.73 12.44
N ALA A 70 -18.60 8.54 11.94
CA ALA A 70 -18.07 8.01 10.70
C ALA A 70 -19.19 7.30 9.93
N ARG A 71 -19.02 7.20 8.61
CA ARG A 71 -19.90 6.45 7.71
C ARG A 71 -19.24 5.12 7.40
N ILE A 72 -20.01 4.05 7.35
CA ILE A 72 -19.53 2.73 6.98
C ILE A 72 -20.32 2.25 5.78
N GLN A 73 -19.61 1.76 4.78
CA GLN A 73 -20.19 1.11 3.61
C GLN A 73 -19.48 -0.22 3.34
N GLU A 74 -20.27 -1.28 3.21
CA GLU A 74 -19.78 -2.55 2.68
C GLU A 74 -19.61 -2.41 1.16
N ILE A 75 -18.43 -2.78 0.68
CA ILE A 75 -18.08 -2.72 -0.74
C ILE A 75 -17.52 -4.07 -1.17
N GLN A 76 -17.95 -4.53 -2.34
CA GLN A 76 -17.36 -5.71 -2.95
C GLN A 76 -16.03 -5.35 -3.60
N ARG A 77 -15.03 -6.20 -3.42
CA ARG A 77 -13.71 -6.06 -4.03
C ARG A 77 -13.38 -7.31 -4.82
N ILE A 78 -13.18 -7.14 -6.12
CA ILE A 78 -12.66 -8.20 -6.98
C ILE A 78 -11.14 -8.05 -7.01
N VAL A 79 -10.42 -9.14 -6.71
CA VAL A 79 -8.96 -9.17 -6.70
C VAL A 79 -8.52 -10.38 -7.51
N LEU A 80 -7.61 -10.15 -8.45
CA LEU A 80 -6.97 -11.24 -9.19
C LEU A 80 -6.08 -12.07 -8.26
N PRO A 81 -6.02 -13.40 -8.46
CA PRO A 81 -5.07 -14.25 -7.74
C PRO A 81 -3.66 -13.70 -7.89
N ARG A 82 -2.98 -13.55 -6.75
CA ARG A 82 -1.59 -13.11 -6.71
C ARG A 82 -0.82 -13.89 -5.67
N SER A 83 0.43 -14.19 -5.98
CA SER A 83 1.38 -14.82 -5.07
C SER A 83 2.63 -13.96 -4.98
N ILE A 84 3.28 -14.00 -3.83
CA ILE A 84 4.64 -13.50 -3.69
C ILE A 84 5.56 -14.71 -3.73
N VAL A 85 6.52 -14.69 -4.63
CA VAL A 85 7.55 -15.74 -4.75
C VAL A 85 8.92 -15.12 -4.57
N THR A 86 9.86 -15.88 -4.01
CA THR A 86 11.25 -15.46 -3.92
C THR A 86 11.98 -15.89 -5.19
N VAL A 87 12.62 -14.94 -5.88
CA VAL A 87 13.34 -15.16 -7.13
C VAL A 87 14.81 -14.75 -6.94
N PRO A 88 15.77 -15.64 -7.24
CA PRO A 88 17.17 -15.26 -7.27
C PRO A 88 17.43 -14.38 -8.49
N VAL A 89 18.09 -13.24 -8.29
CA VAL A 89 18.53 -12.34 -9.35
C VAL A 89 20.01 -12.03 -9.19
N LYS A 90 20.74 -11.99 -10.31
CA LYS A 90 22.14 -11.57 -10.33
C LYS A 90 22.24 -10.16 -10.89
N ILE A 91 22.77 -9.23 -10.09
CA ILE A 91 22.97 -7.83 -10.51
C ILE A 91 24.45 -7.50 -10.34
N HIS A 92 25.14 -7.28 -11.46
CA HIS A 92 26.62 -7.24 -11.52
C HIS A 92 27.22 -8.52 -10.90
N ASP A 93 28.07 -8.39 -9.88
CA ASP A 93 28.69 -9.51 -9.16
C ASP A 93 27.96 -9.89 -7.87
N ASN A 94 26.78 -9.33 -7.61
CA ASN A 94 25.99 -9.60 -6.41
C ASN A 94 24.78 -10.49 -6.73
N PHE A 95 24.46 -11.38 -5.80
CA PHE A 95 23.26 -12.22 -5.84
C PHE A 95 22.27 -11.74 -4.79
N PHE A 96 21.00 -11.63 -5.19
CA PHE A 96 19.91 -11.22 -4.32
C PHE A 96 18.76 -12.21 -4.43
N ASN A 97 18.10 -12.46 -3.32
CA ASN A 97 16.80 -13.12 -3.30
C ASN A 97 15.75 -12.03 -3.13
N ILE A 98 14.95 -11.80 -4.17
CA ILE A 98 13.93 -10.75 -4.15
C ILE A 98 12.53 -11.36 -4.15
N HIS A 99 11.61 -10.66 -3.50
CA HIS A 99 10.20 -10.98 -3.50
C HIS A 99 9.57 -10.38 -4.74
N VAL A 100 8.86 -11.22 -5.49
CA VAL A 100 8.21 -10.84 -6.73
C VAL A 100 6.73 -11.16 -6.62
N LYS A 101 5.91 -10.13 -6.75
CA LYS A 101 4.46 -10.25 -6.83
C LYS A 101 4.08 -10.66 -8.25
N ILE A 102 3.57 -11.88 -8.38
CA ILE A 102 3.03 -12.44 -9.61
C ILE A 102 1.51 -12.38 -9.53
N THR A 103 0.87 -11.72 -10.50
CA THR A 103 -0.60 -11.69 -10.63
C THR A 103 -1.03 -12.52 -11.82
N LYS A 104 -2.04 -13.37 -11.66
CA LYS A 104 -2.58 -14.25 -12.70
C LYS A 104 -4.03 -13.93 -13.02
N ASP A 105 -4.45 -14.20 -14.25
CA ASP A 105 -5.88 -14.17 -14.62
C ASP A 105 -6.61 -15.43 -14.15
N SER A 106 -7.91 -15.53 -14.48
CA SER A 106 -8.75 -16.69 -14.17
C SER A 106 -8.29 -17.99 -14.84
N ASP A 107 -7.57 -17.89 -15.97
CA ASP A 107 -7.05 -19.04 -16.72
C ASP A 107 -5.63 -19.43 -16.25
N GLY A 108 -5.11 -18.75 -15.22
CA GLY A 108 -3.79 -18.98 -14.64
C GLY A 108 -2.63 -18.32 -15.39
N ARG A 109 -2.91 -17.49 -16.41
CA ARG A 109 -1.88 -16.79 -17.20
C ARG A 109 -1.32 -15.62 -16.40
N ILE A 110 0.00 -15.44 -16.43
CA ILE A 110 0.66 -14.34 -15.74
C ILE A 110 0.33 -13.02 -16.44
N ILE A 111 -0.28 -12.08 -15.72
CA ILE A 111 -0.57 -10.73 -16.20
C ILE A 111 0.58 -9.78 -15.82
N THR A 112 1.05 -9.85 -14.57
CA THR A 112 2.12 -8.97 -14.10
C THR A 112 3.11 -9.70 -13.21
N ILE A 113 4.36 -9.27 -13.32
CA ILE A 113 5.49 -9.64 -12.49
C ILE A 113 6.07 -8.33 -11.98
N LYS A 114 5.99 -8.07 -10.68
CA LYS A 114 6.51 -6.84 -10.09
C LYS A 114 7.38 -7.16 -8.88
N PRO A 115 8.65 -6.74 -8.84
CA PRO A 115 9.46 -6.88 -7.64
C PRO A 115 8.88 -6.02 -6.52
N GLU A 116 8.98 -6.48 -5.27
CA GLU A 116 8.61 -5.69 -4.10
C GLU A 116 9.58 -4.50 -3.96
N PHE A 117 9.02 -3.32 -3.73
CA PHE A 117 9.79 -2.07 -3.80
C PHE A 117 10.88 -1.99 -2.72
N GLN A 118 10.65 -2.57 -1.54
CA GLN A 118 11.64 -2.59 -0.45
C GLN A 118 12.90 -3.36 -0.84
N ASP A 119 12.78 -4.46 -1.59
CA ASP A 119 13.95 -5.20 -2.10
C ASP A 119 14.74 -4.37 -3.11
N ILE A 120 14.05 -3.59 -3.95
CA ILE A 120 14.70 -2.67 -4.88
C ILE A 120 15.48 -1.57 -4.14
N VAL A 121 14.92 -1.02 -3.07
CA VAL A 121 15.61 -0.03 -2.22
C VAL A 121 16.85 -0.64 -1.58
N ALA A 122 16.74 -1.86 -1.04
CA ALA A 122 17.87 -2.58 -0.45
C ALA A 122 18.97 -2.87 -1.48
N ILE A 123 18.60 -3.32 -2.69
CA ILE A 123 19.55 -3.55 -3.79
C ILE A 123 20.23 -2.25 -4.20
N ALA A 124 19.46 -1.17 -4.41
CA ALA A 124 19.98 0.13 -4.81
C ALA A 124 21.06 0.63 -3.85
N SER A 125 20.77 0.53 -2.54
CA SER A 125 21.72 0.85 -1.47
C SER A 125 22.97 -0.03 -1.53
N LYS A 126 22.80 -1.35 -1.70
CA LYS A 126 23.92 -2.32 -1.72
C LYS A 126 24.86 -2.12 -2.90
N ILE A 127 24.34 -1.77 -4.07
CA ILE A 127 25.15 -1.62 -5.30
C ILE A 127 25.55 -0.16 -5.56
N GLY A 128 25.18 0.78 -4.69
CA GLY A 128 25.52 2.19 -4.82
C GLY A 128 24.87 2.87 -6.03
N SER A 129 23.63 2.51 -6.36
CA SER A 129 22.89 3.07 -7.51
C SER A 129 21.58 3.74 -7.10
N SER A 130 20.95 4.46 -8.03
CA SER A 130 19.61 4.97 -7.80
C SER A 130 18.57 3.84 -7.78
N VAL A 131 17.48 4.00 -7.01
CA VAL A 131 16.35 3.05 -6.97
C VAL A 131 15.79 2.77 -8.36
N LYS A 132 15.76 3.79 -9.23
CA LYS A 132 15.32 3.64 -10.62
C LYS A 132 16.24 2.69 -11.40
N GLN A 133 17.56 2.91 -11.33
CA GLN A 133 18.53 2.03 -12.00
C GLN A 133 18.47 0.59 -11.47
N ALA A 134 18.37 0.41 -10.15
CA ALA A 134 18.22 -0.90 -9.54
C ALA A 134 16.94 -1.61 -10.03
N LEU A 135 15.82 -0.87 -10.14
CA LEU A 135 14.57 -1.40 -10.67
C LEU A 135 14.71 -1.85 -12.13
N ASP A 136 15.35 -1.04 -12.98
CA ASP A 136 15.55 -1.36 -14.39
C ASP A 136 16.43 -2.62 -14.58
N LEU A 137 17.50 -2.75 -13.77
CA LEU A 137 18.37 -3.93 -13.76
C LEU A 137 17.61 -5.18 -13.28
N VAL A 138 16.87 -5.06 -12.18
CA VAL A 138 16.07 -6.18 -11.64
C VAL A 138 15.00 -6.63 -12.63
N ASN A 139 14.28 -5.70 -13.26
CA ASN A 139 13.27 -6.06 -14.26
C ASN A 139 13.89 -6.76 -15.47
N SER A 140 15.07 -6.33 -15.91
CA SER A 140 15.80 -6.97 -17.02
C SER A 140 16.18 -8.41 -16.66
N GLU A 141 16.71 -8.63 -15.45
CA GLU A 141 17.07 -9.97 -14.96
C GLU A 141 15.83 -10.87 -14.74
N LEU A 142 14.74 -10.32 -14.19
CA LEU A 142 13.49 -11.06 -14.02
C LEU A 142 12.89 -11.53 -15.35
N PHE A 143 13.01 -10.73 -16.41
CA PHE A 143 12.58 -11.14 -17.75
C PHE A 143 13.38 -12.36 -18.23
N HIS A 144 14.69 -12.41 -17.97
CA HIS A 144 15.52 -13.57 -18.33
C HIS A 144 15.20 -14.82 -17.50
N THR A 145 14.92 -14.65 -16.20
CA THR A 145 14.66 -15.77 -15.29
C THR A 145 13.25 -16.35 -15.45
N ILE A 146 12.24 -15.51 -15.65
CA ILE A 146 10.83 -15.95 -15.67
C ILE A 146 10.29 -16.09 -17.11
N GLY A 147 10.77 -15.27 -18.05
CA GLY A 147 10.34 -15.30 -19.47
C GLY A 147 10.82 -16.52 -20.28
N ARG A 148 11.58 -17.44 -19.66
CA ARG A 148 11.97 -18.73 -20.25
C ARG A 148 11.05 -19.90 -19.88
N SER A 149 9.92 -19.63 -19.21
CA SER A 149 8.94 -20.64 -18.76
C SER A 149 7.76 -20.75 -19.73
#